data_AF-F2EJL1-F1
#
_entry.id   AF-F2EJL1-F1
#
_cell.length_a   1.000
_cell.length_b   1.000
_cell.length_c   1.000
_cell.angle_alpha   90.00
_cell.angle_beta   90.00
_cell.angle_gamma   90.00
#
_symmetry.space_group_name_H-M   'P 1'
#
loop_
_entity.id
_entity.type
_entity.pdbx_description
1 polymer ?
#
loop_
_entity_poly.entity_id
_entity_poly.type
_entity_poly.pdbx_seq_one_letter_code
_entity_poly.pdbx_strand_id
1 'polypeptide(L)'
;YDIIRTQAEKLQQSSEITRVRLKEMDLPDSILSLEGNVSIPADLKEDVEAVQISGGPAGLEAELQQLRDLNRVNQELLVQTEEMLQKEASEDAQFRTQFGSRWTRPQSSTLTKNIQDRLNLFAGNLKKAAASDALIERDVKESYPLMSILDRRPIESALPSISRPIMSLDGNEDAIVGALKQSLRQLESLGAQRAGLEDHLKEMKRKDDILPKLMAGVGAHDDLFRKEIAKYDPICAEIADNIVAQEQLLLQIQEQNAQFAAVFNLDDYKVARERCYKQIAAAVAKYQAIKKNMNDGLNFYVSLQDATGKIQQQCSDFIMTRNIQCREMIEDVQRKLAGFNLSSSSHTSTPRNSSVPPDQHSPSPPPHAPHAQSSYGAPPGGEPRPVYSQPESRPPYSQPYPTYGAPPQQPPYGAAHPGQYQQHPQQHQPPPGHDYGQPAYPGWRGPYYNGPQQQQQQPGPYPQAPYNAPGAYPPHQSNYYRPQ
;
A
#
# COMPACT_ATOMS: atom_id res chain seq x y z
N TYR A 1 -32.81 14.37 44.49
CA TYR A 1 -32.34 14.17 43.10
C TYR A 1 -31.45 15.29 42.59
N ASP A 2 -31.81 16.57 42.79
CA ASP A 2 -30.98 17.69 42.30
C ASP A 2 -29.56 17.73 42.88
N ILE A 3 -29.40 17.50 44.20
CA ILE A 3 -28.09 17.46 44.85
C ILE A 3 -27.15 16.45 44.17
N ILE A 4 -27.65 15.23 43.92
CA ILE A 4 -26.85 14.16 43.32
C ILE A 4 -26.42 14.53 41.90
N ARG A 5 -27.34 15.10 41.11
CA ARG A 5 -27.03 15.58 39.75
C ARG A 5 -25.97 16.68 39.80
N THR A 6 -26.16 17.71 40.62
CA THR A 6 -25.23 18.83 40.73
C THR A 6 -23.84 18.37 41.21
N GLN A 7 -23.78 17.44 42.17
CA GLN A 7 -22.49 16.92 42.63
C GLN A 7 -21.81 16.03 41.59
N ALA A 8 -22.56 15.20 40.84
CA ALA A 8 -22.03 14.43 39.73
C ALA A 8 -21.48 15.33 38.61
N GLU A 9 -22.20 16.39 38.26
CA GLU A 9 -21.75 17.40 37.29
C GLU A 9 -20.45 18.08 37.74
N LYS A 10 -20.32 18.43 39.02
CA LYS A 10 -19.08 19.00 39.58
C LYS A 10 -17.89 18.05 39.47
N LEU A 11 -18.08 16.77 39.77
CA LEU A 11 -17.02 15.76 39.66
C LEU A 11 -16.57 15.60 38.20
N GLN A 12 -17.52 15.53 37.27
CA GLN A 12 -17.21 15.45 35.84
C GLN A 12 -16.46 16.70 35.33
N GLN A 13 -16.92 17.89 35.69
CA GLN A 13 -16.25 19.15 35.33
C GLN A 13 -14.84 19.21 35.91
N SER A 14 -14.65 18.78 37.16
CA SER A 14 -13.35 18.75 37.82
C SER A 14 -12.35 17.80 37.11
N SER A 15 -12.81 16.63 36.65
CA SER A 15 -12.02 15.71 35.84
C SER A 15 -11.63 16.31 34.49
N GLU A 16 -12.57 16.99 33.83
CA GLU A 16 -12.30 17.65 32.55
C GLU A 16 -11.30 18.80 32.69
N ILE A 17 -11.41 19.62 33.75
CA ILE A 17 -10.44 20.67 34.07
C ILE A 17 -9.04 20.08 34.22
N THR A 18 -8.90 19.00 34.98
CA THR A 18 -7.59 18.31 35.12
C THR A 18 -7.03 17.88 33.77
N ARG A 19 -7.85 17.23 32.94
CA ARG A 19 -7.44 16.77 31.61
C ARG A 19 -6.95 17.91 30.73
N VAL A 20 -7.69 19.03 30.71
CA VAL A 20 -7.33 20.23 29.94
C VAL A 20 -6.03 20.83 30.46
N ARG A 21 -5.88 21.02 31.78
CA ARG A 21 -4.68 21.59 32.38
C ARG A 21 -3.42 20.76 32.13
N LEU A 22 -3.50 19.44 32.28
CA LEU A 22 -2.37 18.56 31.98
C LEU A 22 -1.98 18.62 30.50
N LYS A 23 -2.95 18.68 29.61
CA LYS A 23 -2.71 18.82 28.16
C LYS A 23 -2.05 20.16 27.82
N GLU A 24 -2.51 21.28 28.41
CA GLU A 24 -1.89 22.60 28.23
C GLU A 24 -0.43 22.63 28.69
N MET A 25 -0.07 21.79 29.66
CA MET A 25 1.28 21.65 30.20
C MET A 25 2.14 20.63 29.44
N ASP A 26 1.60 19.94 28.42
CA ASP A 26 2.21 18.78 27.76
C ASP A 26 2.65 17.69 28.76
N LEU A 27 1.85 17.46 29.79
CA LEU A 27 2.06 16.42 30.78
C LEU A 27 1.11 15.24 30.56
N PRO A 28 1.59 14.01 30.72
CA PRO A 28 2.93 13.63 31.21
C PRO A 28 3.97 13.42 30.08
N ASP A 29 3.63 13.73 28.83
CA ASP A 29 4.43 13.43 27.64
C ASP A 29 5.83 14.07 27.65
N SER A 30 5.95 15.28 28.20
CA SER A 30 7.24 15.97 28.33
C SER A 30 8.21 15.25 29.29
N ILE A 31 7.69 14.62 30.35
CA ILE A 31 8.49 13.79 31.27
C ILE A 31 8.86 12.46 30.61
N LEU A 32 7.91 11.84 29.92
CA LEU A 32 8.17 10.61 29.15
C LEU A 32 9.24 10.82 28.07
N SER A 33 9.19 11.97 27.40
CA SER A 33 10.19 12.36 26.41
C SER A 33 11.61 12.45 27.00
N LEU A 34 11.73 12.88 28.26
CA LEU A 34 13.02 12.92 28.97
C LEU A 34 13.55 11.50 29.26
N GLU A 35 12.66 10.53 29.46
CA GLU A 35 13.00 9.12 29.67
C GLU A 35 13.29 8.36 28.38
N GLY A 36 13.26 9.04 27.23
CA GLY A 36 13.45 8.44 25.90
C GLY A 36 12.18 7.81 25.32
N ASN A 37 11.04 7.95 25.99
CA ASN A 37 9.74 7.48 25.50
C ASN A 37 9.13 8.56 24.59
N VAL A 38 9.76 8.78 23.44
CA VAL A 38 9.28 9.75 22.44
C VAL A 38 8.41 9.01 21.42
N SER A 39 7.20 9.49 21.20
CA SER A 39 6.31 9.02 20.13
C SER A 39 6.24 10.03 19.00
N ILE A 40 5.94 9.56 17.79
CA ILE A 40 5.55 10.41 16.66
C ILE A 40 4.02 10.38 16.47
N PRO A 41 3.41 11.42 15.85
CA PRO A 41 2.00 11.39 15.50
C PRO A 41 1.62 10.14 14.69
N ALA A 42 0.45 9.57 14.95
CA ALA A 42 0.02 8.29 14.37
C ALA A 42 0.04 8.32 12.83
N ASP A 43 -0.55 9.35 12.22
CA ASP A 43 -0.57 9.51 10.76
C ASP A 43 0.85 9.51 10.16
N LEU A 44 1.79 10.23 10.80
CA LEU A 44 3.18 10.26 10.35
C LEU A 44 3.89 8.91 10.54
N LYS A 45 3.51 8.15 11.57
CA LYS A 45 4.04 6.81 11.81
C LYS A 45 3.60 5.85 10.70
N GLU A 46 2.32 5.85 10.37
CA GLU A 46 1.75 5.02 9.30
C GLU A 46 2.41 5.33 7.96
N ASP A 47 2.61 6.61 7.65
CA ASP A 47 3.30 7.07 6.45
C ASP A 47 4.76 6.55 6.38
N VAL A 48 5.50 6.65 7.48
CA VAL A 48 6.88 6.13 7.56
C VAL A 48 6.91 4.61 7.41
N GLU A 49 6.01 3.89 8.08
CA GLU A 49 5.90 2.44 7.97
C GLU A 49 5.59 2.01 6.53
N ALA A 50 4.68 2.70 5.83
CA ALA A 50 4.38 2.45 4.42
C ALA A 50 5.60 2.63 3.51
N VAL A 51 6.41 3.66 3.76
CA VAL A 51 7.68 3.88 3.05
C VAL A 51 8.68 2.74 3.34
N GLN A 52 8.81 2.33 4.60
CA GLN A 52 9.74 1.28 5.01
C GLN A 52 9.35 -0.11 4.48
N ILE A 53 8.05 -0.42 4.41
CA ILE A 53 7.52 -1.64 3.77
C ILE A 53 7.83 -1.62 2.26
N SER A 54 7.79 -0.45 1.64
CA SER A 54 8.10 -0.26 0.22
C SER A 54 9.61 -0.30 -0.11
N GLY A 55 10.46 -0.64 0.86
CA GLY A 55 11.92 -0.75 0.71
C GLY A 55 12.71 0.47 1.17
N GLY A 56 12.04 1.58 1.50
CA GLY A 56 12.66 2.82 1.96
C GLY A 56 13.57 3.49 0.92
N PRO A 57 14.21 4.61 1.27
CA PRO A 57 15.14 5.33 0.40
C PRO A 57 16.27 4.46 -0.15
N ALA A 58 16.83 3.55 0.65
CA ALA A 58 17.86 2.60 0.21
C ALA A 58 17.38 1.65 -0.91
N GLY A 59 16.08 1.34 -0.98
CA GLY A 59 15.50 0.50 -2.03
C GLY A 59 15.42 1.15 -3.41
N LEU A 60 15.49 2.48 -3.48
CA LEU A 60 15.36 3.21 -4.76
C LEU A 60 16.49 2.89 -5.75
N GLU A 61 17.69 2.55 -5.27
CA GLU A 61 18.82 2.19 -6.15
C GLU A 61 18.53 0.90 -6.92
N ALA A 62 17.92 -0.10 -6.28
CA ALA A 62 17.56 -1.36 -6.94
C ALA A 62 16.48 -1.14 -8.02
N GLU A 63 15.55 -0.22 -7.79
CA GLU A 63 14.51 0.12 -8.76
C GLU A 63 15.04 0.95 -9.93
N LEU A 64 15.98 1.87 -9.67
CA LEU A 64 16.70 2.56 -10.74
C LEU A 64 17.46 1.56 -11.61
N GLN A 65 18.07 0.55 -10.99
CA GLN A 65 18.71 -0.52 -11.73
C GLN A 65 17.70 -1.31 -12.58
N GLN A 66 16.51 -1.60 -12.06
CA GLN A 66 15.43 -2.23 -12.82
C GLN A 66 14.98 -1.39 -14.04
N LEU A 67 14.87 -0.06 -13.90
CA LEU A 67 14.59 0.84 -15.03
C LEU A 67 15.67 0.74 -16.11
N ARG A 68 16.94 0.77 -15.71
CA ARG A 68 18.08 0.63 -16.65
C ARG A 68 18.04 -0.70 -17.39
N ASP A 69 17.77 -1.79 -16.68
CA ASP A 69 17.69 -3.13 -17.27
C ASP A 69 16.52 -3.23 -18.26
N LEU A 70 15.35 -2.70 -17.91
CA LEU A 70 14.19 -2.65 -18.80
C LEU A 70 14.45 -1.80 -20.05
N ASN A 71 15.10 -0.64 -19.90
CA ASN A 71 15.49 0.19 -21.03
C ASN A 71 16.45 -0.56 -21.96
N ARG A 72 17.47 -1.22 -21.42
CA ARG A 72 18.40 -2.05 -22.20
C ARG A 72 17.67 -3.14 -22.97
N VAL A 73 16.82 -3.93 -22.30
CA VAL A 73 16.07 -5.03 -22.93
C VAL A 73 15.18 -4.52 -24.06
N ASN A 74 14.48 -3.40 -23.87
CA ASN A 74 13.66 -2.80 -24.91
C ASN A 74 14.51 -2.29 -26.10
N GLN A 75 15.67 -1.70 -25.83
CA GLN A 75 16.58 -1.23 -26.86
C GLN A 75 17.14 -2.39 -27.68
N GLU A 76 17.58 -3.47 -27.02
CA GLU A 76 18.05 -4.70 -27.67
C GLU A 76 16.94 -5.33 -28.54
N LEU A 77 15.71 -5.38 -28.03
CA LEU A 77 14.57 -5.92 -28.76
C LEU A 77 14.25 -5.10 -30.03
N LEU A 78 14.33 -3.78 -29.96
CA LEU A 78 14.16 -2.91 -31.14
C LEU A 78 15.28 -3.13 -32.16
N VAL A 79 16.54 -3.13 -31.73
CA VAL A 79 17.69 -3.34 -32.61
C VAL A 79 17.58 -4.70 -33.32
N GLN A 80 17.29 -5.76 -32.59
CA GLN A 80 17.08 -7.10 -33.18
C GLN A 80 15.96 -7.10 -34.23
N THR A 81 14.87 -6.39 -33.96
CA THR A 81 13.73 -6.31 -34.88
C THR A 81 14.08 -5.52 -36.15
N GLU A 82 14.84 -4.43 -36.02
CA GLU A 82 15.36 -3.67 -37.16
C GLU A 82 16.34 -4.49 -38.00
N GLU A 83 17.27 -5.22 -37.35
CA GLU A 83 18.25 -6.10 -38.01
C GLU A 83 17.57 -7.21 -38.83
N MET A 84 16.50 -7.82 -38.30
CA MET A 84 15.70 -8.82 -39.03
C MET A 84 15.14 -8.24 -40.34
N LEU A 85 14.61 -7.02 -40.29
CA LEU A 85 14.04 -6.34 -41.43
C LEU A 85 15.11 -5.91 -42.45
N GLN A 86 16.25 -5.43 -41.96
CA GLN A 86 17.39 -5.04 -42.78
C GLN A 86 18.00 -6.25 -43.49
N LYS A 87 18.10 -7.38 -42.80
CA LYS A 87 18.57 -8.65 -43.39
C LYS A 87 17.70 -9.06 -44.56
N GLU A 88 16.37 -9.13 -44.38
CA GLU A 88 15.44 -9.47 -45.48
C GLU A 88 15.55 -8.49 -46.65
N ALA A 89 15.65 -7.20 -46.38
CA ALA A 89 15.81 -6.18 -47.41
C ALA A 89 17.13 -6.33 -48.18
N SER A 90 18.21 -6.71 -47.49
CA SER A 90 19.52 -6.97 -48.10
C SER A 90 19.51 -8.21 -49.00
N GLU A 91 18.84 -9.28 -48.56
CA GLU A 91 18.65 -10.50 -49.34
C GLU A 91 17.80 -10.23 -50.59
N ASP A 92 16.71 -9.46 -50.48
CA ASP A 92 15.90 -9.03 -51.63
C ASP A 92 16.73 -8.25 -52.67
N ALA A 93 17.59 -7.34 -52.21
CA ALA A 93 18.46 -6.57 -53.09
C ALA A 93 19.53 -7.43 -53.78
N GLN A 94 20.09 -8.42 -53.07
CA GLN A 94 21.03 -9.37 -53.65
C GLN A 94 20.37 -10.21 -54.76
N PHE A 95 19.18 -10.77 -54.51
CA PHE A 95 18.47 -11.56 -55.52
C PHE A 95 18.04 -10.74 -56.73
N ARG A 96 17.60 -9.49 -56.52
CA ARG A 96 17.36 -8.54 -57.64
C ARG A 96 18.58 -8.34 -58.51
N THR A 97 19.75 -8.21 -57.88
CA THR A 97 21.02 -8.03 -58.60
C THR A 97 21.40 -9.30 -59.36
N GLN A 98 21.24 -10.48 -58.75
CA GLN A 98 21.58 -11.77 -59.36
C GLN A 98 20.67 -12.17 -60.52
N PHE A 99 19.36 -11.96 -60.39
CA PHE A 99 18.37 -12.43 -61.38
C PHE A 99 17.86 -11.33 -62.32
N GLY A 100 18.19 -10.06 -62.05
CA GLY A 100 17.85 -8.92 -62.89
C GLY A 100 16.34 -8.77 -63.12
N SER A 101 15.95 -8.51 -64.37
CA SER A 101 14.55 -8.32 -64.77
C SER A 101 13.65 -9.55 -64.56
N ARG A 102 14.22 -10.73 -64.32
CA ARG A 102 13.47 -11.95 -64.00
C ARG A 102 12.97 -11.97 -62.55
N TRP A 103 13.51 -11.13 -61.67
CA TRP A 103 13.07 -10.99 -60.28
C TRP A 103 11.95 -9.97 -60.14
N THR A 104 10.69 -10.41 -60.27
CA THR A 104 9.53 -9.51 -60.36
C THR A 104 8.78 -9.31 -59.05
N ARG A 105 9.25 -9.88 -57.93
CA ARG A 105 8.55 -9.70 -56.63
C ARG A 105 8.60 -8.24 -56.17
N PRO A 106 7.60 -7.75 -55.40
CA PRO A 106 7.62 -6.39 -54.86
C PRO A 106 8.86 -6.12 -53.99
N GLN A 107 9.40 -4.89 -54.05
CA GLN A 107 10.58 -4.48 -53.28
C GLN A 107 10.27 -4.41 -51.80
N SER A 108 11.17 -4.94 -50.95
CA SER A 108 10.95 -4.96 -49.50
C SER A 108 10.57 -3.60 -48.91
N SER A 109 11.25 -2.52 -49.31
CA SER A 109 10.96 -1.14 -48.86
C SER A 109 9.52 -0.68 -49.12
N THR A 110 8.85 -1.22 -50.14
CA THR A 110 7.45 -0.87 -50.45
C THR A 110 6.45 -1.54 -49.50
N LEU A 111 6.86 -2.62 -48.83
CA LEU A 111 6.00 -3.40 -47.95
C LEU A 111 6.29 -3.16 -46.45
N THR A 112 7.47 -2.63 -46.12
CA THR A 112 7.92 -2.52 -44.72
C THR A 112 7.76 -1.13 -44.11
N LYS A 113 7.29 -0.14 -44.87
CA LYS A 113 7.20 1.27 -44.42
C LYS A 113 6.46 1.43 -43.09
N ASN A 114 5.29 0.79 -42.94
CA ASN A 114 4.51 0.90 -41.69
C ASN A 114 5.24 0.31 -40.47
N ILE A 115 5.98 -0.78 -40.66
CA ILE A 115 6.78 -1.42 -39.61
C ILE A 115 7.93 -0.48 -39.22
N GLN A 116 8.63 0.09 -40.19
CA GLN A 116 9.73 1.03 -39.97
C GLN A 116 9.25 2.30 -39.25
N ASP A 117 8.10 2.86 -39.63
CA ASP A 117 7.53 4.04 -38.97
C ASP A 117 7.23 3.76 -37.49
N ARG A 118 6.73 2.56 -37.16
CA ARG A 118 6.46 2.14 -35.77
C ARG A 118 7.74 1.88 -34.97
N LEU A 119 8.76 1.27 -35.57
CA LEU A 119 10.07 1.08 -34.94
C LEU A 119 10.73 2.43 -34.62
N ASN A 120 10.70 3.37 -35.58
CA ASN A 120 11.18 4.74 -35.38
C ASN A 120 10.43 5.47 -34.26
N LEU A 121 9.11 5.28 -34.16
CA LEU A 121 8.31 5.85 -33.07
C LEU A 121 8.74 5.27 -31.71
N PHE A 122 8.92 3.95 -31.60
CA PHE A 122 9.36 3.30 -30.36
C PHE A 122 10.78 3.71 -29.97
N ALA A 123 11.70 3.81 -30.92
CA ALA A 123 13.05 4.34 -30.69
C ALA A 123 13.02 5.79 -30.18
N GLY A 124 12.14 6.63 -30.75
CA GLY A 124 11.90 8.00 -30.29
C GLY A 124 11.35 8.04 -28.86
N ASN A 125 10.44 7.13 -28.51
CA ASN A 125 9.90 7.02 -27.16
C ASN A 125 10.94 6.55 -26.14
N LEU A 126 11.79 5.57 -26.48
CA LEU A 126 12.91 5.15 -25.63
C LEU A 126 13.86 6.30 -25.33
N LYS A 127 14.20 7.12 -26.34
CA LYS A 127 15.08 8.28 -26.13
C LYS A 127 14.47 9.29 -25.16
N LYS A 128 13.16 9.52 -25.23
CA LYS A 128 12.45 10.40 -24.29
C LYS A 128 12.39 9.79 -22.88
N ALA A 129 12.10 8.50 -22.78
CA ALA A 129 12.07 7.79 -21.50
C ALA A 129 13.45 7.81 -20.82
N ALA A 130 14.53 7.54 -21.54
CA ALA A 130 15.89 7.61 -21.01
C ALA A 130 16.25 9.01 -20.48
N ALA A 131 15.78 10.07 -21.13
CA ALA A 131 15.96 11.44 -20.61
C ALA A 131 15.15 11.68 -19.32
N SER A 132 13.94 11.11 -19.22
CA SER A 132 13.13 11.15 -18.00
C SER A 132 13.77 10.37 -16.86
N ASP A 133 14.29 9.17 -17.13
CA ASP A 133 14.97 8.33 -16.14
C ASP A 133 16.21 9.02 -15.58
N ALA A 134 16.98 9.71 -16.43
CA ALA A 134 18.12 10.51 -15.97
C ALA A 134 17.71 11.65 -15.02
N LEU A 135 16.51 12.22 -15.20
CA LEU A 135 15.97 13.19 -14.25
C LEU A 135 15.56 12.55 -12.93
N ILE A 136 14.95 11.35 -12.97
CA ILE A 136 14.59 10.58 -11.76
C ILE A 136 15.86 10.21 -10.98
N GLU A 137 16.88 9.67 -11.66
CA GLU A 137 18.16 9.31 -11.04
C GLU A 137 18.82 10.52 -10.34
N ARG A 138 18.84 11.67 -11.02
CA ARG A 138 19.34 12.91 -10.43
C ARG A 138 18.52 13.35 -9.23
N ASP A 139 17.19 13.30 -9.32
CA ASP A 139 16.29 13.70 -8.24
C ASP A 139 16.44 12.81 -6.99
N VAL A 140 16.63 11.50 -7.19
CA VAL A 140 16.99 10.55 -6.12
C VAL A 140 18.28 10.98 -5.44
N LYS A 141 19.34 11.23 -6.21
CA LYS A 141 20.66 11.58 -5.66
C LYS A 141 20.64 12.91 -4.90
N GLU A 142 20.02 13.94 -5.46
CA GLU A 142 19.92 15.27 -4.85
C GLU A 142 19.06 15.25 -3.58
N SER A 143 18.02 14.41 -3.55
CA SER A 143 17.06 14.35 -2.44
C SER A 143 17.40 13.31 -1.38
N TYR A 144 18.38 12.44 -1.63
CA TYR A 144 18.77 11.37 -0.70
C TYR A 144 19.12 11.88 0.71
N PRO A 145 19.86 13.00 0.89
CA PRO A 145 20.17 13.50 2.23
C PRO A 145 18.93 13.89 3.05
N LEU A 146 17.86 14.34 2.38
CA LEU A 146 16.57 14.60 3.04
C LEU A 146 15.88 13.27 3.40
N MET A 147 15.87 12.32 2.46
CA MET A 147 15.16 11.05 2.63
C MET A 147 15.83 10.08 3.59
N SER A 148 17.15 10.15 3.80
CA SER A 148 17.91 9.20 4.63
C SER A 148 17.46 9.13 6.09
N ILE A 149 16.68 10.12 6.56
CA ILE A 149 16.04 10.06 7.88
C ILE A 149 15.06 8.89 8.01
N LEU A 150 14.43 8.46 6.90
CA LEU A 150 13.45 7.38 6.86
C LEU A 150 14.07 5.98 6.97
N ASP A 151 15.39 5.87 6.80
CA ASP A 151 16.13 4.61 6.96
C ASP A 151 16.30 4.21 8.44
N ARG A 152 16.04 5.12 9.39
CA ARG A 152 16.18 4.85 10.83
C ARG A 152 15.11 3.89 11.34
N ARG A 153 15.53 2.93 12.16
CA ARG A 153 14.66 1.93 12.81
C ARG A 153 15.04 1.78 14.28
N PRO A 154 14.15 2.08 15.23
CA PRO A 154 12.85 2.75 15.05
C PRO A 154 13.02 4.20 14.58
N ILE A 155 12.02 4.78 13.90
CA ILE A 155 12.09 6.16 13.36
C ILE A 155 12.25 7.21 14.46
N GLU A 156 11.76 6.89 15.66
CA GLU A 156 11.89 7.69 16.88
C GLU A 156 13.35 7.98 17.24
N SER A 157 14.30 7.14 16.81
CA SER A 157 15.74 7.42 16.94
C SER A 157 16.24 8.60 16.10
N ALA A 158 15.42 9.12 15.17
CA ALA A 158 15.66 10.35 14.41
C ALA A 158 15.37 11.62 15.22
N LEU A 159 14.56 11.51 16.26
CA LEU A 159 14.07 12.65 17.01
C LEU A 159 15.17 13.22 17.91
N PRO A 160 15.15 14.54 18.17
CA PRO A 160 16.00 15.11 19.21
C PRO A 160 15.67 14.47 20.55
N SER A 161 16.66 14.35 21.43
CA SER A 161 16.46 13.98 22.83
C SER A 161 16.41 15.23 23.70
N ILE A 162 15.62 15.19 24.77
CA ILE A 162 15.72 16.22 25.83
C ILE A 162 17.08 16.04 26.48
N SER A 163 17.93 17.05 26.33
CA SER A 163 19.28 17.03 26.91
C SER A 163 19.19 17.46 28.37
N ARG A 164 19.87 16.73 29.27
CA ARG A 164 20.16 17.25 30.61
C ARG A 164 21.05 18.50 30.45
N PRO A 165 20.84 19.55 31.25
CA PRO A 165 21.72 20.73 31.23
C PRO A 165 23.18 20.31 31.41
N ILE A 166 24.06 20.79 30.53
CA ILE A 166 25.50 20.43 30.53
C ILE A 166 26.19 20.93 31.81
N MET A 167 25.66 21.99 32.42
CA MET A 167 26.09 22.52 33.71
C MET A 167 24.90 22.51 34.66
N SER A 168 24.86 21.52 35.54
CA SER A 168 24.02 21.57 36.72
C SER A 168 24.68 22.52 37.73
N LEU A 169 24.13 23.73 37.89
CA LEU A 169 24.67 24.66 38.90
C LEU A 169 24.40 24.16 40.33
N ASP A 170 23.30 23.42 40.53
CA ASP A 170 22.78 23.07 41.87
C ASP A 170 22.54 21.56 42.10
N GLY A 171 22.69 20.69 41.08
CA GLY A 171 22.44 19.24 41.19
C GLY A 171 20.96 18.85 41.39
N ASN A 172 20.03 19.77 41.16
CA ASN A 172 18.63 19.66 41.60
C ASN A 172 17.68 19.09 40.52
N GLU A 173 18.16 18.68 39.35
CA GLU A 173 17.32 18.26 38.23
C GLU A 173 16.46 17.03 38.57
N ASP A 174 17.07 16.03 39.19
CA ASP A 174 16.38 14.79 39.56
C ASP A 174 15.33 15.06 40.65
N ALA A 175 15.54 16.06 41.51
CA ALA A 175 14.57 16.47 42.51
C ALA A 175 13.39 17.23 41.87
N ILE A 176 13.63 18.10 40.88
CA ILE A 176 12.57 18.78 40.11
C ILE A 176 11.68 17.76 39.40
N VAL A 177 12.29 16.82 38.66
CA VAL A 177 11.56 15.75 37.97
C VAL A 177 10.85 14.83 38.98
N GLY A 178 11.52 14.49 40.08
CA GLY A 178 10.96 13.65 41.14
C GLY A 178 9.74 14.27 41.81
N ALA A 179 9.79 15.56 42.13
CA ALA A 179 8.70 16.31 42.74
C ALA A 179 7.49 16.40 41.79
N LEU A 180 7.71 16.74 40.51
CA LEU A 180 6.65 16.79 39.51
C LEU A 180 5.97 15.42 39.31
N LYS A 181 6.77 14.34 39.23
CA LYS A 181 6.23 12.96 39.17
C LYS A 181 5.42 12.60 40.42
N GLN A 182 5.86 13.04 41.60
CA GLN A 182 5.13 12.79 42.84
C GLN A 182 3.78 13.51 42.84
N SER A 183 3.73 14.77 42.45
CA SER A 183 2.48 15.54 42.37
C SER A 183 1.52 14.96 41.31
N LEU A 184 2.03 14.47 40.17
CA LEU A 184 1.21 13.75 39.18
C LEU A 184 0.60 12.45 39.75
N ARG A 185 1.36 11.66 40.53
CA ARG A 185 0.83 10.47 41.21
C ARG A 185 -0.22 10.82 42.27
N GLN A 186 -0.03 11.93 43.00
CA GLN A 186 -1.04 12.42 43.95
C GLN A 186 -2.32 12.83 43.23
N LEU A 187 -2.22 13.45 42.05
CA LEU A 187 -3.36 13.84 41.23
C LEU A 187 -4.13 12.61 40.71
N GLU A 188 -3.42 11.56 40.29
CA GLU A 188 -4.02 10.27 39.94
C GLU A 188 -4.76 9.65 41.13
N SER A 189 -4.18 9.72 42.34
CA SER A 189 -4.85 9.27 43.57
C SER A 189 -6.14 10.05 43.86
N LEU A 190 -6.14 11.37 43.68
CA LEU A 190 -7.35 12.20 43.80
C LEU A 190 -8.41 11.83 42.74
N GLY A 191 -7.99 11.48 41.52
CA GLY A 191 -8.86 10.96 40.48
C GLY A 191 -9.49 9.60 40.83
N ALA A 192 -8.73 8.70 41.44
CA ALA A 192 -9.25 7.43 41.92
C ALA A 192 -10.24 7.61 43.09
N GLN A 193 -9.94 8.53 44.01
CA GLN A 193 -10.87 8.92 45.09
C GLN A 193 -12.18 9.48 44.52
N ARG A 194 -12.09 10.31 43.48
CA ARG A 194 -13.26 10.87 42.78
C ARG A 194 -14.15 9.79 42.19
N ALA A 195 -13.58 8.78 41.53
CA ALA A 195 -14.36 7.65 41.02
C ALA A 195 -15.11 6.93 42.16
N GLY A 196 -14.47 6.76 43.32
CA GLY A 196 -15.12 6.23 44.52
C GLY A 196 -16.27 7.10 45.04
N LEU A 197 -16.11 8.43 45.03
CA LEU A 197 -17.17 9.39 45.40
C LEU A 197 -18.35 9.34 44.42
N GLU A 198 -18.10 9.23 43.12
CA GLU A 198 -19.15 9.06 42.10
C GLU A 198 -19.94 7.77 42.34
N ASP A 199 -19.27 6.65 42.61
CA ASP A 199 -19.93 5.38 42.88
C ASP A 199 -20.71 5.40 44.19
N HIS A 200 -20.19 6.07 45.22
CA HIS A 200 -20.90 6.29 46.47
C HIS A 200 -22.17 7.14 46.25
N LEU A 201 -22.10 8.22 45.47
CA LEU A 201 -23.28 9.02 45.10
C LEU A 201 -24.35 8.20 44.35
N LYS A 202 -23.92 7.38 43.38
CA LYS A 202 -24.83 6.47 42.63
C LYS A 202 -25.50 5.47 43.56
N GLU A 203 -24.74 4.92 44.50
CA GLU A 203 -25.26 3.95 45.47
C GLU A 203 -26.23 4.60 46.46
N MET A 204 -25.91 5.79 46.96
CA MET A 204 -26.83 6.57 47.79
C MET A 204 -28.12 6.88 47.04
N LYS A 205 -28.05 7.27 45.75
CA LYS A 205 -29.23 7.47 44.91
C LYS A 205 -30.07 6.20 44.78
N ARG A 206 -29.43 5.05 44.55
CA ARG A 206 -30.11 3.75 44.35
C ARG A 206 -30.86 3.31 45.60
N LYS A 207 -30.28 3.56 46.78
CA LYS A 207 -30.85 3.19 48.08
C LYS A 207 -31.81 4.24 48.66
N ASP A 208 -31.94 5.40 48.02
CA ASP A 208 -32.78 6.49 48.52
C ASP A 208 -34.24 6.33 48.10
N ASP A 209 -34.99 5.53 48.88
CA ASP A 209 -36.45 5.47 48.82
C ASP A 209 -37.08 6.06 50.09
N ILE A 210 -37.77 7.20 49.91
CA ILE A 210 -38.45 7.93 50.99
C ILE A 210 -39.93 7.54 51.12
N LEU A 211 -40.51 6.83 50.15
CA LEU A 211 -41.94 6.48 50.15
C LEU A 211 -42.35 5.68 51.39
N PRO A 212 -41.62 4.64 51.84
CA PRO A 212 -41.96 3.92 53.06
C PRO A 212 -41.96 4.81 54.31
N LYS A 213 -41.03 5.78 54.38
CA LYS A 213 -40.91 6.71 55.51
C LYS A 213 -42.03 7.75 55.52
N LEU A 214 -42.47 8.19 54.33
CA LEU A 214 -43.63 9.07 54.17
C LEU A 214 -44.93 8.38 54.56
N MET A 215 -45.09 7.10 54.20
CA MET A 215 -46.29 6.32 54.54
C MET A 215 -46.41 5.98 56.04
N ALA A 216 -45.28 5.86 56.74
CA ALA A 216 -45.23 5.49 58.16
C ALA A 216 -45.37 6.69 59.13
N GLY A 217 -45.14 7.92 58.66
CA GLY A 217 -45.14 9.11 59.51
C GLY A 217 -46.49 9.82 59.57
N VAL A 218 -46.98 10.12 60.78
CA VAL A 218 -48.06 11.09 61.03
C VAL A 218 -47.43 12.35 61.64
N GLY A 219 -47.15 13.37 60.83
CA GLY A 219 -46.47 14.59 61.28
C GLY A 219 -45.97 15.51 60.15
N ALA A 220 -45.32 16.63 60.50
CA ALA A 220 -44.83 17.63 59.54
C ALA A 220 -43.75 17.06 58.60
N HIS A 221 -44.09 16.92 57.32
CA HIS A 221 -43.23 16.31 56.30
C HIS A 221 -41.91 17.08 56.05
N ASP A 222 -41.87 18.38 56.37
CA ASP A 222 -40.70 19.23 56.15
C ASP A 222 -39.46 18.80 56.95
N ASP A 223 -39.65 18.37 58.21
CA ASP A 223 -38.54 17.89 59.04
C ASP A 223 -37.99 16.54 58.56
N LEU A 224 -38.85 15.70 57.97
CA LEU A 224 -38.44 14.44 57.33
C LEU A 224 -37.62 14.73 56.08
N PHE A 225 -38.09 15.59 55.18
CA PHE A 225 -37.34 15.98 53.99
C PHE A 225 -36.01 16.63 54.36
N ARG A 226 -35.97 17.49 55.38
CA ARG A 226 -34.73 18.11 55.86
C ARG A 226 -33.72 17.06 56.32
N LYS A 227 -34.15 16.07 57.10
CA LYS A 227 -33.27 14.98 57.57
C LYS A 227 -32.80 14.07 56.43
N GLU A 228 -33.70 13.72 55.50
CA GLU A 228 -33.36 12.88 54.36
C GLU A 228 -32.45 13.60 53.35
N ILE A 229 -32.49 14.93 53.26
CA ILE A 229 -31.55 15.70 52.46
C ILE A 229 -30.19 15.80 53.16
N ALA A 230 -30.17 16.05 54.48
CA ALA A 230 -28.94 16.23 55.26
C ALA A 230 -27.99 15.01 55.23
N LYS A 231 -28.48 13.81 54.89
CA LYS A 231 -27.63 12.63 54.70
C LYS A 231 -26.61 12.78 53.57
N TYR A 232 -26.85 13.68 52.62
CA TYR A 232 -25.92 13.97 51.53
C TYR A 232 -24.84 14.99 51.92
N ASP A 233 -24.96 15.66 53.06
CA ASP A 233 -24.00 16.70 53.48
C ASP A 233 -22.56 16.17 53.61
N PRO A 234 -22.29 14.98 54.21
CA PRO A 234 -20.94 14.45 54.32
C PRO A 234 -20.28 14.20 52.95
N ILE A 235 -21.00 13.55 52.03
CA ILE A 235 -20.47 13.29 50.69
C ILE A 235 -20.31 14.58 49.88
N CYS A 236 -21.18 15.58 50.09
CA CYS A 236 -20.99 16.91 49.49
C CYS A 236 -19.73 17.61 50.00
N ALA A 237 -19.41 17.45 51.30
CA ALA A 237 -18.19 17.98 51.89
C ALA A 237 -16.95 17.26 51.35
N GLU A 238 -16.95 15.93 51.29
CA GLU A 238 -15.84 15.15 50.71
C GLU A 238 -15.58 15.50 49.24
N ILE A 239 -16.65 15.74 48.46
CA ILE A 239 -16.54 16.21 47.07
C ILE A 239 -15.93 17.61 46.99
N ALA A 240 -16.36 18.53 47.86
CA ALA A 240 -15.80 19.86 47.91
C ALA A 240 -14.31 19.82 48.28
N ASP A 241 -13.93 19.02 49.27
CA ASP A 241 -12.54 18.83 49.70
C ASP A 241 -11.69 18.21 48.58
N ASN A 242 -12.20 17.21 47.85
CA ASN A 242 -11.50 16.62 46.70
C ASN A 242 -11.25 17.66 45.59
N ILE A 243 -12.22 18.52 45.30
CA ILE A 243 -12.09 19.57 44.28
C ILE A 243 -11.07 20.62 44.72
N VAL A 244 -11.13 21.10 45.97
CA VAL A 244 -10.17 22.08 46.50
C VAL A 244 -8.75 21.51 46.52
N ALA A 245 -8.59 20.25 46.94
CA ALA A 245 -7.31 19.57 46.92
C ALA A 245 -6.75 19.43 45.49
N GLN A 246 -7.62 19.13 44.51
CA GLN A 246 -7.22 19.11 43.10
C GLN A 246 -6.74 20.48 42.62
N GLU A 247 -7.49 21.55 42.89
CA GLU A 247 -7.13 22.91 42.47
C GLU A 247 -5.76 23.32 43.01
N GLN A 248 -5.51 23.09 44.30
CA GLN A 248 -4.22 23.36 44.93
C GLN A 248 -3.08 22.54 44.29
N LEU A 249 -3.33 21.26 44.03
CA LEU A 249 -2.33 20.38 43.44
C LEU A 249 -2.04 20.76 41.97
N LEU A 250 -3.04 21.18 41.20
CA LEU A 250 -2.84 21.67 39.83
C LEU A 250 -1.99 22.95 39.79
N LEU A 251 -2.18 23.87 40.75
CA LEU A 251 -1.32 25.05 40.87
C LEU A 251 0.13 24.67 41.19
N GLN A 252 0.33 23.71 42.09
CA GLN A 252 1.66 23.19 42.42
C GLN A 252 2.32 22.52 41.21
N ILE A 253 1.58 21.68 40.47
CA ILE A 253 2.07 21.04 39.24
C ILE A 253 2.43 22.09 38.19
N GLN A 254 1.63 23.16 38.06
CA GLN A 254 1.93 24.24 37.13
C GLN A 254 3.25 24.94 37.44
N GLU A 255 3.51 25.24 38.71
CA GLU A 255 4.78 25.84 39.14
C GLU A 255 5.97 24.89 38.92
N GLN A 256 5.83 23.62 39.33
CA GLN A 256 6.86 22.60 39.11
C GLN A 256 7.13 22.36 37.62
N ASN A 257 6.09 22.38 36.78
CA ASN A 257 6.24 22.23 35.34
C ASN A 257 6.92 23.45 34.70
N ALA A 258 6.66 24.67 35.19
CA ALA A 258 7.37 25.86 34.72
C ALA A 258 8.87 25.79 35.05
N GLN A 259 9.22 25.32 36.25
CA GLN A 259 10.62 25.09 36.65
C GLN A 259 11.26 23.99 35.80
N PHE A 260 10.56 22.87 35.60
CA PHE A 260 11.00 21.79 34.72
C PHE A 260 11.23 22.29 33.29
N ALA A 261 10.27 23.03 32.72
CA ALA A 261 10.38 23.56 31.36
C ALA A 261 11.57 24.50 31.19
N ALA A 262 11.83 25.37 32.17
CA ALA A 262 12.95 26.30 32.17
C ALA A 262 14.30 25.58 32.29
N VAL A 263 14.44 24.64 33.23
CA VAL A 263 15.71 23.92 33.45
C VAL A 263 16.05 23.02 32.26
N PHE A 264 15.08 22.33 31.67
CA PHE A 264 15.31 21.39 30.59
C PHE A 264 15.17 22.01 29.17
N ASN A 265 15.05 23.34 29.07
CA ASN A 265 14.84 24.06 27.81
C ASN A 265 13.75 23.42 26.93
N LEU A 266 12.60 23.14 27.55
CA LEU A 266 11.55 22.35 26.91
C LEU A 266 11.00 23.02 25.65
N ASP A 267 10.98 24.35 25.59
CA ASP A 267 10.53 25.10 24.41
C ASP A 267 11.45 24.86 23.20
N ASP A 268 12.77 24.92 23.38
CA ASP A 268 13.73 24.62 22.32
C ASP A 268 13.64 23.16 21.86
N TYR A 269 13.45 22.24 22.80
CA TYR A 269 13.19 20.83 22.48
C TYR A 269 11.92 20.66 21.65
N LYS A 270 10.81 21.30 22.03
CA LYS A 270 9.54 21.26 21.28
C LYS A 270 9.73 21.80 19.87
N VAL A 271 10.41 22.93 19.70
CA VAL A 271 10.72 23.51 18.39
C VAL A 271 11.58 22.56 17.55
N ALA A 272 12.59 21.92 18.14
CA ALA A 272 13.44 20.96 17.45
C ALA A 272 12.67 19.69 17.05
N ARG A 273 11.79 19.19 17.93
CA ARG A 273 10.93 18.02 17.68
C ARG A 273 9.96 18.29 16.54
N GLU A 274 9.26 19.43 16.57
CA GLU A 274 8.36 19.86 15.49
C GLU A 274 9.09 20.06 14.16
N ARG A 275 10.32 20.59 14.20
CA ARG A 275 11.16 20.68 13.01
C ARG A 275 11.50 19.29 12.46
N CYS A 276 11.82 18.32 13.32
CA CYS A 276 12.09 16.95 12.91
C CYS A 276 10.86 16.29 12.29
N TYR A 277 9.66 16.50 12.87
CA TYR A 277 8.40 16.02 12.27
C TYR A 277 8.17 16.57 10.86
N LYS A 278 8.39 17.86 10.66
CA LYS A 278 8.30 18.47 9.32
C LYS A 278 9.34 17.91 8.35
N GLN A 279 10.55 17.62 8.83
CA GLN A 279 11.59 16.99 8.02
C GLN A 279 11.22 15.56 7.61
N ILE A 280 10.71 14.75 8.54
CA ILE A 280 10.22 13.39 8.26
C ILE A 280 9.06 13.45 7.25
N ALA A 281 8.06 14.31 7.47
CA ALA A 281 6.94 14.47 6.56
C ALA A 281 7.38 14.90 5.15
N ALA A 282 8.32 15.84 5.06
CA ALA A 282 8.89 16.26 3.78
C ALA A 282 9.66 15.12 3.09
N ALA A 283 10.40 14.32 3.85
CA ALA A 283 11.10 13.15 3.35
C ALA A 283 10.13 12.09 2.81
N VAL A 284 9.04 11.80 3.53
CA VAL A 284 7.97 10.88 3.08
C VAL A 284 7.37 11.37 1.77
N ALA A 285 6.94 12.64 1.71
CA ALA A 285 6.32 13.21 0.52
C ALA A 285 7.29 13.15 -0.68
N LYS A 286 8.58 13.42 -0.46
CA LYS A 286 9.59 13.35 -1.51
C LYS A 286 9.84 11.92 -2.00
N TYR A 287 9.93 10.96 -1.08
CA TYR A 287 10.05 9.55 -1.42
C TYR A 287 8.85 9.08 -2.25
N GLN A 288 7.62 9.39 -1.83
CA GLN A 288 6.40 9.00 -2.54
C GLN A 288 6.35 9.60 -3.96
N ALA A 289 6.76 10.85 -4.14
CA ALA A 289 6.81 11.48 -5.46
C ALA A 289 7.80 10.78 -6.40
N ILE A 290 9.00 10.47 -5.92
CA ILE A 290 10.01 9.73 -6.69
C ILE A 290 9.52 8.33 -7.02
N LYS A 291 8.99 7.61 -6.02
CA LYS A 291 8.47 6.25 -6.16
C LYS A 291 7.34 6.18 -7.19
N LYS A 292 6.46 7.17 -7.22
CA LYS A 292 5.43 7.31 -8.25
C LYS A 292 6.02 7.43 -9.66
N ASN A 293 6.96 8.35 -9.86
CA ASN A 293 7.61 8.55 -11.16
C ASN A 293 8.36 7.28 -11.61
N MET A 294 8.99 6.57 -10.68
CA MET A 294 9.68 5.31 -10.96
C MET A 294 8.70 4.22 -11.41
N ASN A 295 7.57 4.06 -10.70
CA ASN A 295 6.51 3.13 -11.07
C ASN A 295 5.91 3.45 -12.45
N ASP A 296 5.72 4.74 -12.77
CA ASP A 296 5.27 5.16 -14.09
C ASP A 296 6.28 4.77 -15.19
N GLY A 297 7.58 4.92 -14.93
CA GLY A 297 8.66 4.46 -15.81
C GLY A 297 8.66 2.94 -16.01
N LEU A 298 8.55 2.16 -14.92
CA LEU A 298 8.49 0.70 -14.98
C LEU A 298 7.29 0.22 -15.82
N ASN A 299 6.11 0.79 -15.57
CA ASN A 299 4.89 0.49 -16.34
C ASN A 299 5.02 0.87 -17.82
N PHE A 300 5.67 1.99 -18.11
CA PHE A 300 5.95 2.41 -19.48
C PHE A 300 6.82 1.38 -20.21
N TYR A 301 7.93 0.94 -19.60
CA TYR A 301 8.84 -0.02 -20.24
C TYR A 301 8.21 -1.39 -20.46
N VAL A 302 7.41 -1.88 -19.51
CA VAL A 302 6.66 -3.13 -19.68
C VAL A 302 5.68 -3.01 -20.87
N SER A 303 4.94 -1.90 -20.94
CA SER A 303 4.00 -1.65 -22.03
C SER A 303 4.69 -1.51 -23.39
N LEU A 304 5.86 -0.87 -23.42
CA LEU A 304 6.67 -0.71 -24.63
C LEU A 304 7.26 -2.04 -25.10
N GLN A 305 7.69 -2.89 -24.17
CA GLN A 305 8.24 -4.20 -24.49
C GLN A 305 7.18 -5.08 -25.15
N ASP A 306 5.96 -5.10 -24.61
CA ASP A 306 4.81 -5.80 -25.21
C ASP A 306 4.46 -5.27 -26.61
N ALA A 307 4.47 -3.94 -26.78
CA ALA A 307 4.19 -3.31 -28.06
C ALA A 307 5.27 -3.63 -29.11
N THR A 308 6.53 -3.67 -28.68
CA THR A 308 7.69 -4.01 -29.52
C THR A 308 7.68 -5.49 -29.89
N GLY A 309 7.37 -6.39 -28.95
CA GLY A 309 7.23 -7.82 -29.23
C GLY A 309 6.15 -8.11 -30.28
N LYS A 310 5.04 -7.37 -30.28
CA LYS A 310 4.01 -7.47 -31.34
C LYS A 310 4.56 -7.05 -32.71
N ILE A 311 5.40 -6.02 -32.77
CA ILE A 311 6.08 -5.61 -34.01
C ILE A 311 7.09 -6.64 -34.47
N GLN A 312 7.86 -7.22 -33.54
CA GLN A 312 8.81 -8.28 -33.85
C GLN A 312 8.13 -9.52 -34.44
N GLN A 313 6.96 -9.90 -33.91
CA GLN A 313 6.15 -10.98 -34.49
C GLN A 313 5.68 -10.62 -35.89
N GLN A 314 5.17 -9.40 -36.11
CA GLN A 314 4.77 -8.93 -37.45
C GLN A 314 5.95 -8.96 -38.44
N CYS A 315 7.16 -8.61 -38.00
CA CYS A 315 8.37 -8.72 -38.82
C CYS A 315 8.70 -10.19 -39.15
N SER A 316 8.60 -11.08 -38.16
CA SER A 316 8.83 -12.52 -38.36
C SER A 316 7.88 -13.12 -39.39
N ASP A 317 6.59 -12.82 -39.30
CA ASP A 317 5.56 -13.30 -40.23
C ASP A 317 5.77 -12.75 -41.64
N PHE A 318 6.14 -11.46 -41.74
CA PHE A 318 6.53 -10.84 -43.01
C PHE A 318 7.73 -11.56 -43.64
N ILE A 319 8.81 -11.76 -42.89
CA ILE A 319 10.04 -12.41 -43.38
C ILE A 319 9.76 -13.86 -43.79
N MET A 320 8.93 -14.59 -43.03
CA MET A 320 8.51 -15.95 -43.39
C MET A 320 7.81 -15.98 -44.75
N THR A 321 6.86 -15.07 -44.98
CA THR A 321 6.16 -14.93 -46.25
C THR A 321 7.13 -14.59 -47.39
N ARG A 322 8.08 -13.68 -47.13
CA ARG A 322 9.11 -13.28 -48.10
C ARG A 322 10.05 -14.42 -48.46
N ASN A 323 10.39 -15.29 -47.50
CA ASN A 323 11.21 -16.47 -47.75
C ASN A 323 10.48 -17.51 -48.62
N ILE A 324 9.17 -17.70 -48.43
CA ILE A 324 8.37 -18.57 -49.29
C ILE A 324 8.34 -18.03 -50.72
N GLN A 325 7.99 -16.74 -50.89
CA GLN A 325 7.98 -16.07 -52.20
C GLN A 325 9.35 -16.11 -52.88
N CYS A 326 10.43 -16.02 -52.10
CA CYS A 326 11.79 -16.13 -52.61
C CYS A 326 12.05 -17.49 -53.23
N ARG A 327 11.72 -18.57 -52.53
CA ARG A 327 11.92 -19.95 -53.02
C ARG A 327 11.11 -20.23 -54.27
N GLU A 328 9.82 -19.87 -54.27
CA GLU A 328 8.94 -20.04 -55.42
C GLU A 328 9.47 -19.30 -56.66
N MET A 329 9.92 -18.06 -56.49
CA MET A 329 10.48 -17.27 -57.58
C MET A 329 11.79 -17.86 -58.12
N ILE A 330 12.67 -18.36 -57.25
CA ILE A 330 13.91 -19.04 -57.68
C ILE A 330 13.58 -20.28 -58.52
N GLU A 331 12.64 -21.11 -58.07
CA GLU A 331 12.20 -22.30 -58.81
C GLU A 331 11.58 -21.95 -60.17
N ASP A 332 10.78 -20.88 -60.25
CA ASP A 332 10.18 -20.40 -61.50
C ASP A 332 11.22 -19.86 -62.48
N VAL A 333 12.21 -19.11 -61.99
CA VAL A 333 13.32 -18.61 -62.81
C VAL A 333 14.15 -19.78 -63.34
N GLN A 334 14.45 -20.78 -62.52
CA GLN A 334 15.19 -21.98 -62.92
C GLN A 334 14.41 -22.82 -63.94
N ARG A 335 13.11 -23.03 -63.74
CA ARG A 335 12.24 -23.73 -64.71
C ARG A 335 12.22 -23.04 -66.07
N LYS A 336 12.11 -21.71 -66.09
CA LYS A 336 12.19 -20.93 -67.34
C LYS A 336 13.54 -21.09 -68.02
N LEU A 337 14.65 -21.04 -67.29
CA LEU A 337 15.99 -21.27 -67.82
C LEU A 337 16.17 -22.68 -68.41
N ALA A 338 15.66 -23.72 -67.72
CA ALA A 338 15.73 -25.10 -68.22
C ALA A 338 14.85 -25.33 -69.45
N GLY A 339 13.67 -24.70 -69.53
CA GLY A 339 12.76 -24.78 -70.67
C GLY A 339 13.32 -24.19 -71.98
N PHE A 340 14.21 -23.19 -71.90
CA PHE A 340 14.89 -22.63 -73.07
C PHE A 340 15.97 -23.56 -73.66
N ASN A 341 16.52 -24.51 -72.87
CA ASN A 341 17.55 -25.44 -73.35
C ASN A 341 17.00 -26.62 -74.15
N LEU A 342 15.69 -26.90 -74.10
CA LEU A 342 15.06 -27.99 -74.89
C LEU A 342 14.55 -27.57 -76.27
N SER A 343 14.57 -26.28 -76.62
CA SER A 343 13.99 -25.78 -77.88
C SER A 343 14.99 -25.64 -79.05
N SER A 344 16.26 -26.06 -78.90
CA SER A 344 17.31 -25.80 -79.91
C SER A 344 17.79 -27.01 -80.73
N SER A 345 17.09 -28.15 -80.70
CA SER A 345 17.48 -29.30 -81.54
C SER A 345 16.34 -29.86 -82.38
N SER A 346 16.54 -29.77 -83.70
CA SER A 346 16.01 -30.63 -84.79
C SER A 346 14.77 -30.15 -85.55
N HIS A 347 14.98 -29.28 -86.54
CA HIS A 347 14.19 -29.26 -87.77
C HIS A 347 15.05 -29.75 -88.94
N THR A 348 14.81 -30.96 -89.42
CA THR A 348 15.08 -31.36 -90.82
C THR A 348 14.03 -32.36 -91.30
N SER A 349 13.35 -31.97 -92.35
CA SER A 349 12.26 -32.63 -93.09
C SER A 349 12.76 -33.68 -94.09
N THR A 350 12.02 -34.78 -94.27
CA THR A 350 11.74 -35.41 -95.59
C THR A 350 10.48 -36.29 -95.54
N PRO A 351 9.63 -36.31 -96.58
CA PRO A 351 8.37 -37.04 -96.59
C PRO A 351 8.45 -38.37 -97.35
N ARG A 352 7.73 -39.41 -96.91
CA ARG A 352 7.28 -40.47 -97.82
C ARG A 352 5.98 -41.13 -97.36
N ASN A 353 5.14 -41.30 -98.36
CA ASN A 353 3.73 -41.68 -98.39
C ASN A 353 3.60 -43.18 -98.71
N SER A 354 2.70 -43.93 -98.05
CA SER A 354 1.84 -44.97 -98.65
C SER A 354 1.05 -45.85 -97.64
N SER A 355 -0.30 -45.79 -97.74
CA SER A 355 -1.33 -46.87 -97.75
C SER A 355 -1.65 -47.80 -96.54
N VAL A 356 -2.73 -47.47 -95.77
CA VAL A 356 -4.10 -48.08 -95.56
C VAL A 356 -4.33 -49.62 -95.85
N PRO A 357 -5.29 -50.43 -95.26
CA PRO A 357 -6.43 -50.28 -94.25
C PRO A 357 -6.56 -51.46 -93.19
N PRO A 358 -7.71 -51.75 -92.48
CA PRO A 358 -8.70 -50.93 -91.73
C PRO A 358 -9.11 -51.48 -90.31
N ASP A 359 -10.03 -50.73 -89.64
CA ASP A 359 -11.11 -51.18 -88.71
C ASP A 359 -10.78 -51.53 -87.23
N GLN A 360 -11.48 -51.09 -86.16
CA GLN A 360 -12.94 -50.93 -85.94
C GLN A 360 -13.29 -50.03 -84.72
N HIS A 361 -14.43 -49.32 -84.84
CA HIS A 361 -15.45 -48.88 -83.84
C HIS A 361 -15.19 -47.85 -82.69
N SER A 362 -16.03 -46.80 -82.75
CA SER A 362 -16.40 -45.74 -81.77
C SER A 362 -17.26 -46.25 -80.59
N PRO A 363 -17.85 -45.42 -79.68
CA PRO A 363 -17.65 -43.99 -79.33
C PRO A 363 -17.51 -43.69 -77.79
N SER A 364 -17.18 -42.44 -77.43
CA SER A 364 -17.20 -41.80 -76.08
C SER A 364 -18.63 -41.60 -75.51
N PRO A 365 -18.92 -40.91 -74.36
CA PRO A 365 -18.16 -40.40 -73.17
C PRO A 365 -18.93 -40.79 -71.83
N PRO A 366 -19.00 -40.08 -70.65
CA PRO A 366 -18.29 -38.94 -70.03
C PRO A 366 -17.86 -39.20 -68.53
N PRO A 367 -17.35 -38.20 -67.75
CA PRO A 367 -16.76 -38.41 -66.43
C PRO A 367 -17.68 -38.02 -65.24
N HIS A 368 -17.55 -38.72 -64.10
CA HIS A 368 -18.06 -38.29 -62.79
C HIS A 368 -17.12 -38.67 -61.63
N ALA A 369 -17.09 -37.78 -60.63
CA ALA A 369 -16.28 -37.78 -59.41
C ALA A 369 -16.43 -39.02 -58.51
N PRO A 370 -15.52 -39.27 -57.56
CA PRO A 370 -15.81 -40.16 -56.44
C PRO A 370 -15.91 -39.42 -55.10
N HIS A 371 -17.06 -39.58 -54.46
CA HIS A 371 -17.13 -39.76 -53.01
C HIS A 371 -16.69 -41.20 -52.70
N ALA A 372 -15.91 -41.41 -51.64
CA ALA A 372 -15.80 -42.70 -51.00
C ALA A 372 -15.70 -42.55 -49.48
N GLN A 373 -16.50 -43.35 -48.81
CA GLN A 373 -16.63 -43.54 -47.38
C GLN A 373 -16.09 -44.95 -47.09
N SER A 374 -15.32 -45.15 -46.01
CA SER A 374 -15.17 -46.46 -45.35
C SER A 374 -14.73 -46.31 -43.89
N SER A 375 -15.32 -47.16 -43.07
CA SER A 375 -15.29 -47.24 -41.60
C SER A 375 -14.21 -48.20 -41.10
N TYR A 376 -13.72 -48.05 -39.84
CA TYR A 376 -13.69 -49.06 -38.76
C TYR A 376 -12.85 -48.57 -37.56
N GLY A 377 -13.42 -48.61 -36.33
CA GLY A 377 -12.72 -48.54 -35.04
C GLY A 377 -13.49 -47.85 -33.89
N ALA A 378 -14.01 -48.62 -32.92
CA ALA A 378 -14.72 -48.19 -31.68
C ALA A 378 -13.73 -48.02 -30.47
N PRO A 379 -14.10 -47.68 -29.20
CA PRO A 379 -15.43 -47.51 -28.56
C PRO A 379 -15.50 -46.25 -27.59
N PRO A 380 -16.32 -46.13 -26.51
CA PRO A 380 -17.28 -45.01 -26.36
C PRO A 380 -17.13 -44.13 -25.09
N GLY A 381 -17.81 -42.97 -25.05
CA GLY A 381 -18.27 -42.37 -23.80
C GLY A 381 -18.30 -40.83 -23.73
N GLY A 382 -19.50 -40.27 -23.50
CA GLY A 382 -19.70 -38.95 -22.89
C GLY A 382 -20.32 -37.88 -23.78
N GLU A 383 -21.60 -37.55 -23.53
CA GLU A 383 -22.33 -36.38 -24.06
C GLU A 383 -21.61 -35.04 -23.75
N PRO A 384 -21.88 -33.94 -24.50
CA PRO A 384 -22.93 -33.01 -24.03
C PRO A 384 -23.70 -32.23 -25.11
N ARG A 385 -24.76 -31.58 -24.62
CA ARG A 385 -25.83 -30.76 -25.24
C ARG A 385 -25.40 -29.60 -26.18
N PRO A 386 -26.32 -29.08 -27.02
CA PRO A 386 -26.09 -27.94 -27.91
C PRO A 386 -26.43 -26.60 -27.26
N VAL A 387 -25.62 -25.56 -27.53
CA VAL A 387 -25.98 -24.15 -27.28
C VAL A 387 -25.72 -23.34 -28.54
N TYR A 388 -26.78 -22.66 -28.99
CA TYR A 388 -26.81 -21.68 -30.07
C TYR A 388 -25.83 -20.52 -29.84
N SER A 389 -25.12 -20.10 -30.89
CA SER A 389 -24.36 -18.84 -30.92
C SER A 389 -25.04 -17.87 -31.90
N GLN A 390 -25.54 -16.75 -31.38
CA GLN A 390 -25.84 -15.54 -32.14
C GLN A 390 -24.62 -14.60 -32.14
N PRO A 391 -24.43 -13.76 -33.17
CA PRO A 391 -23.30 -12.82 -33.25
C PRO A 391 -23.73 -11.39 -32.90
N GLU A 392 -22.99 -10.64 -32.08
CA GLU A 392 -23.00 -9.18 -32.22
C GLU A 392 -21.83 -8.38 -31.60
N SER A 393 -21.37 -7.44 -32.45
CA SER A 393 -20.87 -6.07 -32.20
C SER A 393 -19.71 -5.77 -31.22
N ARG A 394 -18.61 -5.31 -31.81
CA ARG A 394 -17.52 -4.53 -31.18
C ARG A 394 -17.91 -3.05 -30.97
N PRO A 395 -17.43 -2.38 -29.91
CA PRO A 395 -17.33 -0.92 -29.86
C PRO A 395 -15.91 -0.41 -30.21
N PRO A 396 -15.77 0.81 -30.77
CA PRO A 396 -14.48 1.37 -31.18
C PRO A 396 -13.76 2.12 -30.05
N TYR A 397 -12.43 2.10 -30.16
CA TYR A 397 -11.44 2.70 -29.27
C TYR A 397 -11.42 4.23 -29.43
N SER A 398 -11.48 4.98 -28.33
CA SER A 398 -11.15 6.42 -28.30
C SER A 398 -10.11 6.70 -27.22
N GLN A 399 -9.01 7.31 -27.64
CA GLN A 399 -7.87 7.74 -26.81
C GLN A 399 -8.01 9.24 -26.52
N PRO A 400 -7.76 9.73 -25.28
CA PRO A 400 -7.59 11.15 -25.02
C PRO A 400 -6.11 11.55 -24.91
N TYR A 401 -5.71 12.59 -25.65
CA TYR A 401 -4.46 13.33 -25.45
C TYR A 401 -4.66 14.43 -24.39
N PRO A 402 -3.66 14.75 -23.53
CA PRO A 402 -3.70 15.94 -22.69
C PRO A 402 -3.02 17.14 -23.38
N THR A 403 -3.73 18.27 -23.45
CA THR A 403 -3.20 19.60 -23.81
C THR A 403 -2.90 20.40 -22.54
N TYR A 404 -1.69 20.97 -22.47
CA TYR A 404 -1.30 21.97 -21.48
C TYR A 404 -1.55 23.38 -22.03
N GLY A 405 -2.19 24.27 -21.26
CA GLY A 405 -2.16 25.71 -21.53
C GLY A 405 -3.17 26.61 -20.78
N ALA A 406 -2.62 27.44 -19.88
CA ALA A 406 -3.06 28.79 -19.47
C ALA A 406 -4.16 28.97 -18.36
N PRO A 407 -4.11 30.10 -17.60
CA PRO A 407 -4.55 30.19 -16.20
C PRO A 407 -5.97 30.77 -16.02
N PRO A 408 -6.64 30.56 -14.86
CA PRO A 408 -7.95 31.16 -14.62
C PRO A 408 -7.89 32.57 -14.02
N GLN A 409 -8.67 33.46 -14.64
CA GLN A 409 -9.05 34.80 -14.19
C GLN A 409 -10.12 34.74 -13.08
N GLN A 410 -10.04 35.66 -12.10
CA GLN A 410 -11.16 36.05 -11.21
C GLN A 410 -12.07 37.08 -11.90
N PRO A 411 -13.34 37.30 -11.49
CA PRO A 411 -13.71 38.30 -10.44
C PRO A 411 -15.10 38.01 -9.75
N PRO A 412 -15.81 38.96 -9.09
CA PRO A 412 -15.54 39.52 -7.75
C PRO A 412 -16.77 39.61 -6.77
N TYR A 413 -16.48 39.84 -5.48
CA TYR A 413 -17.21 40.57 -4.41
C TYR A 413 -18.75 40.46 -4.17
N GLY A 414 -19.13 40.26 -2.89
CA GLY A 414 -20.45 40.61 -2.33
C GLY A 414 -20.58 40.28 -0.82
N ALA A 415 -21.08 41.22 -0.01
CA ALA A 415 -20.92 41.31 1.45
C ALA A 415 -22.11 40.86 2.33
N ALA A 416 -21.78 40.48 3.58
CA ALA A 416 -22.41 40.67 4.91
C ALA A 416 -23.95 40.76 5.18
N HIS A 417 -24.39 39.88 6.11
CA HIS A 417 -25.43 39.96 7.18
C HIS A 417 -26.95 40.03 6.84
N PRO A 418 -27.89 39.77 7.80
CA PRO A 418 -27.88 38.98 9.05
C PRO A 418 -29.05 37.95 9.14
N GLY A 419 -29.12 37.19 10.25
CA GLY A 419 -29.92 35.97 10.40
C GLY A 419 -31.44 36.11 10.59
N GLN A 420 -32.10 34.95 10.66
CA GLN A 420 -33.46 34.75 11.19
C GLN A 420 -33.57 33.30 11.69
N TYR A 421 -34.19 33.17 12.86
CA TYR A 421 -34.55 31.92 13.52
C TYR A 421 -35.80 31.32 12.86
N GLN A 422 -35.85 30.00 12.67
CA GLN A 422 -37.14 29.31 12.54
C GLN A 422 -37.05 27.88 13.09
N GLN A 423 -37.77 27.67 14.19
CA GLN A 423 -38.00 26.39 14.83
C GLN A 423 -39.05 25.57 14.05
N HIS A 424 -38.81 24.27 13.90
CA HIS A 424 -39.87 23.28 13.69
C HIS A 424 -39.68 22.13 14.70
N PRO A 425 -40.76 21.65 15.35
CA PRO A 425 -40.68 20.64 16.39
C PRO A 425 -40.74 19.22 15.79
N GLN A 426 -39.81 18.35 16.18
CA GLN A 426 -39.96 16.90 15.98
C GLN A 426 -40.10 16.17 17.31
N GLN A 427 -41.06 15.25 17.29
CA GLN A 427 -41.55 14.45 18.39
C GLN A 427 -40.50 13.44 18.87
N HIS A 428 -40.53 13.21 20.18
CA HIS A 428 -39.64 12.31 20.90
C HIS A 428 -40.03 10.84 20.71
N GLN A 429 -39.04 10.00 20.39
CA GLN A 429 -39.00 8.59 20.80
C GLN A 429 -37.71 8.36 21.61
N PRO A 430 -37.74 7.65 22.74
CA PRO A 430 -36.56 7.43 23.58
C PRO A 430 -35.70 6.28 23.04
N PRO A 431 -34.36 6.40 23.01
CA PRO A 431 -33.48 5.26 22.76
C PRO A 431 -33.19 4.47 24.07
N PRO A 432 -32.91 3.16 23.96
CA PRO A 432 -32.66 2.29 25.11
C PRO A 432 -31.29 2.55 25.77
N GLY A 433 -31.26 2.25 27.07
CA GLY A 433 -30.19 2.58 28.02
C GLY A 433 -28.79 2.18 27.55
N HIS A 434 -27.88 3.15 27.62
CA HIS A 434 -26.45 2.95 27.46
C HIS A 434 -25.81 2.74 28.83
N ASP A 435 -25.08 1.63 28.92
CA ASP A 435 -24.19 1.25 30.01
C ASP A 435 -23.03 2.26 30.08
N TYR A 436 -22.92 3.01 31.18
CA TYR A 436 -21.90 4.05 31.35
C TYR A 436 -20.62 3.44 31.93
N GLY A 437 -19.80 2.85 31.07
CA GLY A 437 -18.39 2.58 31.33
C GLY A 437 -17.52 3.73 30.82
N GLN A 438 -16.89 4.47 31.73
CA GLN A 438 -15.78 5.38 31.39
C GLN A 438 -14.65 4.57 30.73
N PRO A 439 -14.08 4.99 29.58
CA PRO A 439 -12.80 4.46 29.15
C PRO A 439 -11.71 5.03 30.06
N ALA A 440 -11.07 4.15 30.84
CA ALA A 440 -9.81 4.49 31.49
C ALA A 440 -8.80 4.93 30.41
N TYR A 441 -8.13 6.07 30.64
CA TYR A 441 -7.10 6.59 29.77
C TYR A 441 -6.05 5.49 29.46
N PRO A 442 -5.86 5.09 28.19
CA PRO A 442 -4.84 4.11 27.83
C PRO A 442 -3.52 4.85 27.68
N GLY A 443 -2.77 4.98 28.77
CA GLY A 443 -1.51 5.72 28.73
C GLY A 443 -0.49 5.41 29.80
N TRP A 444 -0.76 4.54 30.78
CA TRP A 444 0.24 4.17 31.79
C TRP A 444 0.04 2.73 32.27
N ARG A 445 0.53 1.76 31.49
CA ARG A 445 0.94 0.46 32.02
C ARG A 445 2.45 0.33 31.82
N GLY A 446 3.20 0.80 32.81
CA GLY A 446 4.63 0.49 32.94
C GLY A 446 4.83 -0.98 33.38
N PRO A 447 5.91 -1.65 32.94
CA PRO A 447 6.00 -3.12 32.95
C PRO A 447 6.60 -3.66 34.25
N TYR A 448 5.91 -3.56 35.39
CA TYR A 448 6.33 -4.27 36.60
C TYR A 448 5.13 -4.65 37.46
N TYR A 449 4.53 -5.80 37.17
CA TYR A 449 3.86 -6.63 38.18
C TYR A 449 3.77 -8.07 37.64
N ASN A 450 4.78 -8.87 37.94
CA ASN A 450 4.69 -10.32 37.81
C ASN A 450 4.34 -10.86 39.21
N GLY A 451 3.06 -11.21 39.40
CA GLY A 451 2.54 -11.84 40.62
C GLY A 451 1.99 -13.22 40.27
N PRO A 452 2.29 -14.28 41.06
CA PRO A 452 2.10 -15.67 40.65
C PRO A 452 0.61 -16.06 40.65
N GLN A 453 0.13 -16.57 39.51
CA GLN A 453 -1.16 -17.26 39.44
C GLN A 453 -1.07 -18.62 40.13
N GLN A 454 -1.79 -18.75 41.25
CA GLN A 454 -2.19 -20.04 41.80
C GLN A 454 -3.25 -20.67 40.89
N GLN A 455 -2.95 -21.82 40.30
CA GLN A 455 -3.95 -22.69 39.68
C GLN A 455 -4.45 -23.70 40.72
N GLN A 456 -5.74 -23.62 41.06
CA GLN A 456 -6.47 -24.68 41.75
C GLN A 456 -6.90 -25.74 40.73
N GLN A 457 -6.52 -26.99 41.01
CA GLN A 457 -7.01 -28.21 40.36
C GLN A 457 -8.22 -28.79 41.12
N GLN A 458 -9.16 -29.40 40.40
CA GLN A 458 -9.99 -30.55 40.82
C GLN A 458 -10.34 -31.42 39.56
N PRO A 459 -10.66 -32.73 39.71
CA PRO A 459 -10.04 -33.79 38.89
C PRO A 459 -10.96 -34.76 38.12
N GLY A 460 -10.35 -35.56 37.22
CA GLY A 460 -10.72 -36.97 36.90
C GLY A 460 -11.09 -37.27 35.43
N PRO A 461 -11.08 -38.55 34.97
CA PRO A 461 -10.17 -39.68 35.25
C PRO A 461 -9.58 -40.32 33.95
N TYR A 462 -8.50 -41.11 34.12
CA TYR A 462 -7.77 -41.87 33.07
C TYR A 462 -8.54 -43.10 32.53
N PRO A 463 -8.07 -43.70 31.42
CA PRO A 463 -7.39 -45.00 31.56
C PRO A 463 -6.11 -45.22 30.70
N GLN A 464 -5.43 -46.30 31.09
CA GLN A 464 -4.03 -46.73 30.87
C GLN A 464 -3.59 -47.14 29.45
N ALA A 465 -2.26 -47.13 29.26
CA ALA A 465 -1.49 -47.97 28.32
C ALA A 465 -0.76 -49.10 29.08
N PRO A 466 -0.39 -50.23 28.44
CA PRO A 466 0.46 -51.24 29.07
C PRO A 466 1.93 -51.22 28.63
N TYR A 467 2.74 -51.68 29.58
CA TYR A 467 4.19 -51.81 29.74
C TYR A 467 5.02 -52.56 28.68
N ASN A 468 6.31 -52.16 28.52
CA ASN A 468 7.48 -53.01 28.83
C ASN A 468 8.82 -52.22 28.83
N ALA A 469 9.78 -52.64 29.69
CA ALA A 469 11.08 -52.02 30.02
C ALA A 469 12.29 -52.90 29.52
N PRO A 470 13.56 -52.77 30.00
CA PRO A 470 14.57 -51.70 29.83
C PRO A 470 16.00 -52.20 29.41
N GLY A 471 16.95 -51.29 29.17
CA GLY A 471 18.43 -51.53 29.18
C GLY A 471 19.21 -50.33 28.58
N ALA A 472 20.13 -49.61 29.25
CA ALA A 472 21.46 -49.91 29.85
C ALA A 472 22.61 -49.27 29.01
N TYR A 473 23.34 -48.32 29.60
CA TYR A 473 24.63 -47.69 29.16
C TYR A 473 25.85 -48.63 29.47
N PRO A 474 27.13 -48.43 29.04
CA PRO A 474 27.91 -47.15 28.90
C PRO A 474 28.99 -47.10 27.76
N PRO A 475 29.90 -46.07 27.70
CA PRO A 475 30.76 -45.75 26.53
C PRO A 475 32.27 -46.02 26.69
N HIS A 476 33.05 -46.01 25.59
CA HIS A 476 34.53 -45.97 25.61
C HIS A 476 35.16 -45.00 24.59
N GLN A 477 36.32 -44.48 25.02
CA GLN A 477 37.18 -43.39 24.53
C GLN A 477 38.10 -43.75 23.34
N SER A 478 38.69 -42.73 22.69
CA SER A 478 40.16 -42.66 22.49
C SER A 478 40.69 -41.26 22.10
N ASN A 479 41.80 -40.90 22.76
CA ASN A 479 42.68 -39.73 22.65
C ASN A 479 43.47 -39.66 21.32
N TYR A 480 44.08 -38.51 20.98
CA TYR A 480 45.55 -38.32 21.02
C TYR A 480 46.05 -36.88 20.73
N TYR A 481 47.14 -36.58 21.43
CA TYR A 481 47.97 -35.40 21.70
C TYR A 481 48.60 -34.55 20.55
N ARG A 482 48.92 -33.29 20.94
CA ARG A 482 49.91 -32.29 20.41
C ARG A 482 51.35 -32.65 20.88
N PRO A 483 52.50 -32.09 20.40
CA PRO A 483 52.98 -30.70 20.70
C PRO A 483 53.85 -30.11 19.53
N GLN A 484 54.44 -28.91 19.51
CA GLN A 484 54.65 -27.80 20.46
C GLN A 484 54.01 -26.52 19.90
#